data_AF-A0A936ZLV7-F1
#
_entry.id   AF-A0A936ZLV7-F1
#
_cell.length_a   1.000
_cell.length_b   1.000
_cell.length_c   1.000
_cell.angle_alpha   90.00
_cell.angle_beta   90.00
_cell.angle_gamma   90.00
#
_symmetry.space_group_name_H-M   'P 1'
#
loop_
_entity.id
_entity.type
_entity.pdbx_description
1 polymer ?
#
loop_
_entity_poly.entity_id
_entity_poly.type
_entity_poly.pdbx_seq_one_letter_code
_entity_poly.pdbx_strand_id
1 'polypeptide(L)'
;MSQHSPTSLLTRIKRGALWFDAWLNSALFQGGRGLAGAWDWYSDKMKGLRFRGAPRVLLDLTSEATTLGLLGGVVMLALALPAFRETEDDWLKTQDLAVTFLDRYGQEVGRRGLNLDDSYKLEDFPDYMVKAALATEDRRFYDHWGIDPIGTFRALVVNAQGGGVVQGGSSITQQLAKNLFLTNERSLERKIKEAFLAIWLEFHLTKDEILKLYLDRAYMGGGAHGVVAAAEYYFGKPAKELTLAESAMLAGLFKAPTKYAPHVNLPAA
;
A
#
# COMPACT_ATOMS: atom_id res chain seq x y z
N MET A 1 13.42 43.76 62.32
CA MET A 1 13.93 43.62 60.94
C MET A 1 14.65 42.28 60.84
N SER A 2 14.02 41.23 60.29
CA SER A 2 14.73 39.99 59.94
C SER A 2 14.75 39.83 58.44
N GLN A 3 15.94 39.90 57.86
CA GLN A 3 16.20 39.88 56.43
C GLN A 3 15.94 38.47 55.87
N HIS A 4 15.04 38.37 54.90
CA HIS A 4 14.93 37.19 54.04
C HIS A 4 16.05 37.24 52.99
N SER A 5 17.06 36.38 53.13
CA SER A 5 18.05 36.17 52.07
C SER A 5 17.40 35.41 50.90
N PRO A 6 17.47 35.90 49.65
CA PRO A 6 16.89 35.21 48.50
C PRO A 6 17.73 33.99 48.15
N THR A 7 17.13 32.79 48.20
CA THR A 7 17.77 31.56 47.73
C THR A 7 18.17 31.70 46.26
N SER A 8 19.43 31.40 45.94
CA SER A 8 19.97 31.51 44.59
C SER A 8 19.19 30.66 43.59
N LEU A 9 19.05 31.15 42.35
CA LEU A 9 18.32 30.49 41.26
C LEU A 9 18.82 29.05 41.02
N LEU A 10 20.13 28.83 41.16
CA LEU A 10 20.75 27.50 41.10
C LEU A 10 20.23 26.53 42.17
N THR A 11 19.94 27.02 43.37
CA THR A 11 19.38 26.21 44.46
C THR A 11 17.94 25.77 44.15
N ARG A 12 17.16 26.64 43.49
CA ARG A 12 15.78 26.32 43.06
C ARG A 12 15.77 25.28 41.94
N ILE A 13 16.67 25.41 40.96
CA ILE A 13 16.84 24.41 39.88
C ILE A 13 17.27 23.07 40.46
N LYS A 14 18.27 23.04 41.34
CA LYS A 14 18.75 21.80 41.97
C LYS A 14 17.66 21.08 42.76
N ARG A 15 16.82 21.82 43.49
CA ARG A 15 15.66 21.24 44.20
C ARG A 15 14.59 20.72 43.24
N GLY A 16 14.34 21.42 42.14
CA GLY A 16 13.41 20.96 41.09
C GLY A 16 13.88 19.65 40.44
N ALA A 17 15.18 19.55 40.13
CA ALA A 17 15.77 18.34 39.57
C ALA A 17 15.70 17.15 40.56
N LEU A 18 15.99 17.37 41.84
CA LEU A 18 15.88 16.35 42.88
C LEU A 18 14.43 15.89 43.09
N TRP A 19 13.47 16.82 43.03
CA TRP A 19 12.05 16.49 43.11
C TRP A 19 11.59 15.66 41.90
N PHE A 20 12.03 16.03 40.69
CA PHE A 20 11.71 15.28 39.48
C PHE A 20 12.30 13.86 39.50
N ASP A 21 13.55 13.71 39.93
CA ASP A 21 14.20 12.40 40.10
C ASP A 21 13.46 11.55 41.15
N ALA A 22 13.11 12.13 42.30
CA ALA A 22 12.32 11.44 43.32
C ALA A 22 10.92 11.04 42.81
N TRP A 23 10.25 11.92 42.05
CA TRP A 23 8.96 11.63 41.43
C TRP A 23 9.07 10.47 40.43
N LEU A 24 10.06 10.52 39.52
CA LEU A 24 10.31 9.48 38.53
C LEU A 24 10.61 8.14 39.19
N ASN A 25 11.51 8.12 40.18
CA ASN A 25 11.85 6.91 40.93
C ASN A 25 10.64 6.33 41.66
N SER A 26 9.80 7.18 42.25
CA SER A 26 8.57 6.74 42.93
C SER A 26 7.52 6.20 41.95
N ALA A 27 7.38 6.80 40.78
CA ALA A 27 6.47 6.37 39.73
C ALA A 27 6.91 5.02 39.14
N LEU A 28 8.20 4.86 38.85
CA LEU A 28 8.78 3.60 38.39
C LEU A 28 8.63 2.50 39.45
N PHE A 29 8.87 2.82 40.73
CA PHE A 29 8.74 1.84 41.82
C PHE A 29 7.29 1.42 42.07
N GLN A 30 6.34 2.36 42.06
CA GLN A 30 4.92 2.06 42.22
C GLN A 30 4.38 1.30 41.01
N GLY A 31 4.76 1.70 39.78
CA GLY A 31 4.42 0.98 38.56
C GLY A 31 4.99 -0.44 38.56
N GLY A 32 6.25 -0.60 38.94
CA GLY A 32 6.91 -1.91 39.06
C GLY A 32 6.22 -2.83 40.05
N ARG A 33 5.81 -2.33 41.23
CA ARG A 33 5.04 -3.12 42.20
C ARG A 33 3.63 -3.46 41.71
N GLY A 34 2.97 -2.56 40.99
CA GLY A 34 1.68 -2.82 40.36
C GLY A 34 1.77 -3.93 39.31
N LEU A 35 2.81 -3.90 38.47
CA LEU A 35 3.07 -4.96 37.48
C LEU A 35 3.42 -6.30 38.14
N ALA A 36 4.26 -6.29 39.19
CA ALA A 36 4.57 -7.49 39.95
C ALA A 36 3.32 -8.11 40.58
N GLY A 37 2.46 -7.29 41.20
CA GLY A 37 1.20 -7.77 41.77
C GLY A 37 0.21 -8.30 40.72
N ALA A 38 0.12 -7.65 39.56
CA ALA A 38 -0.69 -8.12 38.44
C ALA A 38 -0.17 -9.46 37.88
N TRP A 39 1.16 -9.61 37.80
CA TRP A 39 1.82 -10.84 37.39
C TRP A 39 1.57 -11.98 38.38
N ASP A 40 1.70 -11.72 39.69
CA ASP A 40 1.46 -12.71 40.72
C ASP A 40 -0.01 -13.18 40.68
N TRP A 41 -0.96 -12.24 40.60
CA TRP A 41 -2.40 -12.54 40.45
C TRP A 41 -2.68 -13.39 39.21
N TYR A 42 -2.08 -13.03 38.06
CA TYR A 42 -2.21 -13.80 36.83
C TYR A 42 -1.63 -15.20 36.98
N SER A 43 -0.42 -15.32 37.52
CA SER A 43 0.25 -16.60 37.74
C SER A 43 -0.57 -17.52 38.65
N ASP A 44 -1.18 -16.98 39.70
CA ASP A 44 -2.00 -17.73 40.64
C ASP A 44 -3.32 -18.18 40.02
N LYS A 45 -3.96 -17.33 39.22
CA LYS A 45 -5.14 -17.72 38.42
C LYS A 45 -4.81 -18.82 37.42
N MET A 46 -3.65 -18.74 36.76
CA MET A 46 -3.23 -19.72 35.76
C MET A 46 -2.81 -21.06 36.38
N LYS A 47 -2.23 -21.08 37.59
CA LYS A 47 -1.88 -22.31 38.32
C LYS A 47 -3.08 -23.24 38.54
N GLY A 48 -4.29 -22.69 38.66
CA GLY A 48 -5.54 -23.46 38.82
C GLY A 48 -6.07 -24.09 37.52
N LEU A 49 -5.61 -23.63 36.35
CA LEU A 49 -6.10 -24.06 35.05
C LEU A 49 -5.26 -25.22 34.50
N ARG A 50 -5.55 -26.44 34.94
CA ARG A 50 -4.92 -27.66 34.39
C ARG A 50 -5.76 -28.24 33.26
N PHE A 51 -5.64 -27.67 32.06
CA PHE A 51 -6.18 -28.29 30.85
C PHE A 51 -5.35 -29.53 30.47
N ARG A 52 -6.01 -30.66 30.17
CA ARG A 52 -5.38 -31.91 29.71
C ARG A 52 -6.02 -32.35 28.39
N GLY A 53 -5.23 -32.97 27.50
CA GLY A 53 -5.70 -33.46 26.20
C GLY A 53 -5.86 -32.36 25.14
N ALA A 54 -6.82 -32.53 24.23
CA ALA A 54 -7.02 -31.64 23.08
C ALA A 54 -7.22 -30.13 23.41
N PRO A 55 -7.94 -29.74 24.49
CA PRO A 55 -8.10 -28.33 24.85
C PRO A 55 -6.78 -27.64 25.21
N ARG A 56 -5.82 -28.37 25.78
CA ARG A 56 -4.49 -27.83 26.08
C ARG A 56 -3.73 -27.52 24.80
N VAL A 57 -3.74 -28.47 23.85
CA VAL A 57 -3.07 -28.29 22.55
C VAL A 57 -3.64 -27.08 21.82
N LEU A 58 -4.97 -26.91 21.82
CA LEU A 58 -5.60 -25.73 21.22
C LEU A 58 -5.16 -24.44 21.94
N LEU A 59 -5.17 -24.43 23.27
CA LEU A 59 -4.77 -23.25 24.05
C LEU A 59 -3.31 -22.86 23.79
N ASP A 60 -2.40 -23.85 23.81
CA ASP A 60 -0.98 -23.66 23.55
C ASP A 60 -0.77 -23.09 22.13
N LEU A 61 -1.43 -23.67 21.12
CA LEU A 61 -1.39 -23.16 19.74
C LEU A 61 -1.94 -21.73 19.62
N THR A 62 -3.05 -21.42 20.29
CA THR A 62 -3.62 -20.06 20.26
C THR A 62 -2.72 -19.04 20.97
N SER A 63 -2.07 -19.44 22.06
CA SER A 63 -1.13 -18.61 22.80
C SER A 63 0.11 -18.32 21.97
N GLU A 64 0.70 -19.34 21.36
CA GLU A 64 1.83 -19.18 20.44
C GLU A 64 1.45 -18.34 19.22
N ALA A 65 0.30 -18.61 18.59
CA ALA A 65 -0.19 -17.83 17.45
C ALA A 65 -0.42 -16.36 17.82
N THR A 66 -0.95 -16.08 19.00
CA THR A 66 -1.14 -14.70 19.50
C THR A 66 0.20 -14.04 19.72
N THR A 67 1.16 -14.73 20.34
CA THR A 67 2.49 -14.19 20.64
C THR A 67 3.26 -13.87 19.35
N LEU A 68 3.30 -14.83 18.42
CA LEU A 68 3.93 -14.65 17.11
C LEU A 68 3.18 -13.63 16.26
N GLY A 69 1.85 -13.58 16.33
CA GLY A 69 1.02 -12.60 15.64
C GLY A 69 1.28 -11.17 16.14
N LEU A 70 1.41 -10.97 17.45
CA LEU A 70 1.74 -9.67 18.03
C LEU A 70 3.17 -9.24 17.67
N LEU A 71 4.15 -10.13 17.80
CA LEU A 71 5.53 -9.87 17.38
C LEU A 71 5.60 -9.54 15.89
N GLY A 72 4.96 -10.35 15.06
CA GLY A 72 4.85 -10.13 13.62
C GLY A 72 4.16 -8.79 13.31
N GLY A 73 3.09 -8.45 14.03
CA GLY A 73 2.38 -7.18 13.90
C GLY A 73 3.27 -5.98 14.22
N VAL A 74 4.06 -6.04 15.29
CA VAL A 74 5.03 -4.99 15.64
C VAL A 74 6.10 -4.85 14.57
N VAL A 75 6.65 -5.96 14.07
CA VAL A 75 7.63 -5.94 12.97
C VAL A 75 7.00 -5.36 11.69
N MET A 76 5.78 -5.77 11.35
CA MET A 76 5.06 -5.27 10.18
C MET A 76 4.80 -3.76 10.29
N LEU A 77 4.40 -3.27 11.46
CA LEU A 77 4.23 -1.83 11.72
C LEU A 77 5.56 -1.08 11.62
N ALA A 78 6.64 -1.63 12.18
CA ALA A 78 7.96 -1.03 12.06
C ALA A 78 8.42 -0.92 10.59
N LEU A 79 8.16 -1.95 9.78
CA LEU A 79 8.44 -1.96 8.34
C LEU A 79 7.47 -1.07 7.54
N ALA A 80 6.31 -0.74 8.08
CA ALA A 80 5.34 0.18 7.49
C ALA A 80 5.71 1.66 7.72
N LEU A 81 6.48 1.98 8.77
CA LEU A 81 6.84 3.37 9.09
C LEU A 81 7.42 4.17 7.90
N PRO A 82 8.31 3.61 7.05
CA PRO A 82 8.78 4.32 5.87
C PRO A 82 7.68 4.63 4.86
N ALA A 83 6.68 3.74 4.70
CA ALA A 83 5.56 3.96 3.79
C ALA A 83 4.74 5.18 4.19
N PHE A 84 4.56 5.45 5.48
CA PHE A 84 3.85 6.66 5.93
C PHE A 84 4.59 7.95 5.58
N ARG A 85 5.94 7.93 5.49
CA ARG A 85 6.71 9.09 5.04
C ARG A 85 6.53 9.39 3.56
N GLU A 86 6.36 8.35 2.73
CA GLU A 86 6.06 8.52 1.30
C GLU A 86 4.70 9.21 1.06
N THR A 87 3.83 9.21 2.07
CA THR A 87 2.48 9.79 2.00
C THR A 87 2.37 11.20 2.59
N GLU A 88 3.44 11.77 3.15
CA GLU A 88 3.44 13.10 3.79
C GLU A 88 3.48 14.27 2.78
N ASP A 89 3.95 14.05 1.55
CA ASP A 89 3.99 15.06 0.48
C ASP A 89 2.72 15.07 -0.39
N ASP A 90 2.49 16.13 -1.18
CA ASP A 90 1.36 16.29 -2.13
C ASP A 90 1.50 15.30 -3.31
N TRP A 91 1.31 14.01 -3.00
CA TRP A 91 1.59 12.84 -3.84
C TRP A 91 0.82 12.84 -5.17
N LEU A 92 -0.28 13.59 -5.26
CA LEU A 92 -1.03 13.81 -6.49
C LEU A 92 -0.33 14.76 -7.47
N LYS A 93 0.50 15.69 -6.97
CA LYS A 93 1.20 16.71 -7.77
C LYS A 93 2.69 16.44 -7.97
N THR A 94 3.29 15.56 -7.19
CA THR A 94 4.75 15.36 -7.14
C THR A 94 5.36 14.75 -8.41
N GLN A 95 4.60 14.25 -9.38
CA GLN A 95 5.19 13.46 -10.48
C GLN A 95 5.04 14.08 -11.88
N ASP A 96 6.20 14.48 -12.40
CA ASP A 96 6.63 14.75 -13.77
C ASP A 96 5.64 15.45 -14.72
N LEU A 97 5.76 16.78 -14.77
CA LEU A 97 5.18 17.63 -15.82
C LEU A 97 5.52 17.08 -17.21
N ALA A 98 4.52 16.99 -18.09
CA ALA A 98 4.74 16.69 -19.50
C ALA A 98 5.33 17.90 -20.24
N VAL A 99 6.53 17.75 -20.76
CA VAL A 99 7.17 18.69 -21.67
C VAL A 99 6.71 18.37 -23.09
N THR A 100 5.94 19.27 -23.70
CA THR A 100 5.49 19.14 -25.09
C THR A 100 6.49 19.85 -26.01
N PHE A 101 7.04 19.14 -26.97
CA PHE A 101 7.92 19.69 -28.01
C PHE A 101 7.08 20.13 -29.20
N LEU A 102 7.15 21.42 -29.51
CA LEU A 102 6.48 22.02 -30.66
C LEU A 102 7.50 22.27 -31.78
N ASP A 103 7.07 22.16 -33.03
CA ASP A 103 7.86 22.58 -34.19
C ASP A 103 7.85 24.12 -34.33
N ARG A 104 8.55 24.61 -35.35
CA ARG A 104 8.63 26.06 -35.66
C ARG A 104 7.27 26.70 -36.03
N TYR A 105 6.25 25.90 -36.31
CA TYR A 105 4.90 26.31 -36.67
C TYR A 105 3.89 26.11 -35.52
N GLY A 106 4.34 25.61 -34.37
CA GLY A 106 3.50 25.33 -33.22
C GLY A 106 2.78 23.98 -33.25
N GLN A 107 3.11 23.08 -34.19
CA GLN A 107 2.59 21.71 -34.18
C GLN A 107 3.37 20.83 -33.22
N GLU A 108 2.68 19.94 -32.50
CA GLU A 108 3.30 19.00 -31.57
C GLU A 108 4.11 17.94 -32.32
N VAL A 109 5.43 17.91 -32.06
CA VAL A 109 6.39 16.95 -32.63
C VAL A 109 6.53 15.71 -31.74
N GLY A 110 6.31 15.90 -30.44
CA GLY A 110 6.37 14.84 -29.46
C GLY A 110 6.30 15.39 -28.05
N ARG A 111 6.19 14.51 -27.05
CA ARG A 111 6.00 14.88 -25.65
C ARG A 111 6.86 13.99 -24.75
N ARG A 112 7.40 14.54 -23.66
CA ARG A 112 8.21 13.81 -22.66
C ARG A 112 7.72 14.14 -21.26
N GLY A 113 7.32 13.11 -20.52
CA GLY A 113 6.71 13.21 -19.19
C GLY A 113 5.34 12.53 -19.17
N LEU A 114 4.69 12.46 -18.01
CA LEU A 114 3.42 11.74 -17.86
C LEU A 114 2.29 12.56 -18.48
N ASN A 115 1.64 12.02 -19.52
CA ASN A 115 0.45 12.63 -20.10
C ASN A 115 -0.76 12.38 -19.19
N LEU A 116 -0.85 13.12 -18.10
CA LEU A 116 -2.00 13.13 -17.19
C LEU A 116 -3.11 13.96 -17.82
N ASP A 117 -3.90 13.34 -18.69
CA ASP A 117 -5.10 13.96 -19.22
C ASP A 117 -6.27 13.73 -18.24
N ASP A 118 -6.45 14.66 -17.30
CA ASP A 118 -7.53 14.64 -16.31
C ASP A 118 -8.90 15.00 -16.93
N SER A 119 -8.99 15.14 -18.26
CA SER A 119 -10.24 15.47 -18.96
C SER A 119 -11.24 14.32 -19.01
N TYR A 120 -10.79 13.08 -18.87
CA TYR A 120 -11.66 11.91 -18.84
C TYR A 120 -12.06 11.62 -17.40
N LYS A 121 -13.34 11.43 -17.16
CA LYS A 121 -13.85 10.81 -15.92
C LYS A 121 -13.91 9.30 -16.07
N LEU A 122 -14.07 8.57 -14.97
CA LEU A 122 -14.24 7.11 -15.04
C LEU A 122 -15.46 6.71 -15.90
N GLU A 123 -16.55 7.46 -15.77
CA GLU A 123 -17.80 7.30 -16.54
C GLU A 123 -17.65 7.55 -18.05
N ASP A 124 -16.57 8.21 -18.47
CA ASP A 124 -16.29 8.44 -19.88
C ASP A 124 -15.66 7.21 -20.57
N PHE A 125 -15.06 6.29 -19.79
CA PHE A 125 -14.53 5.08 -20.37
C PHE A 125 -15.67 4.16 -20.79
N PRO A 126 -15.54 3.46 -21.93
CA PRO A 126 -16.53 2.47 -22.29
C PRO A 126 -16.62 1.36 -21.25
N ASP A 127 -17.84 0.88 -21.01
CA ASP A 127 -18.15 -0.20 -20.07
C ASP A 127 -17.23 -1.42 -20.19
N TYR A 128 -16.93 -1.83 -21.43
CA TYR A 128 -16.07 -2.98 -21.69
C TYR A 128 -14.60 -2.70 -21.36
N MET A 129 -14.11 -1.47 -21.40
CA MET A 129 -12.75 -1.13 -20.98
C MET A 129 -12.59 -1.34 -19.48
N VAL A 130 -13.52 -0.78 -18.69
CA VAL A 130 -13.55 -0.95 -17.24
C VAL A 130 -13.69 -2.43 -16.88
N LYS A 131 -14.66 -3.14 -17.48
CA LYS A 131 -14.88 -4.57 -17.23
C LYS A 131 -13.69 -5.43 -17.63
N ALA A 132 -13.00 -5.12 -18.73
CA ALA A 132 -11.82 -5.87 -19.17
C ALA A 132 -10.65 -5.70 -18.18
N ALA A 133 -10.40 -4.47 -17.71
CA ALA A 133 -9.38 -4.19 -16.71
C ALA A 133 -9.66 -4.96 -15.40
N LEU A 134 -10.89 -4.87 -14.88
CA LEU A 134 -11.30 -5.60 -13.68
C LEU A 134 -11.21 -7.12 -13.88
N ALA A 135 -11.70 -7.65 -14.98
CA ALA A 135 -11.68 -9.10 -15.24
C ALA A 135 -10.26 -9.66 -15.31
N THR A 136 -9.31 -8.87 -15.82
CA THR A 136 -7.92 -9.29 -16.04
C THR A 136 -7.06 -9.13 -14.79
N GLU A 137 -7.14 -7.96 -14.16
CA GLU A 137 -6.23 -7.59 -13.07
C GLU A 137 -6.82 -7.92 -11.70
N ASP A 138 -8.09 -7.62 -11.48
CA ASP A 138 -8.71 -7.72 -10.15
C ASP A 138 -10.24 -7.83 -10.19
N ARG A 139 -10.73 -9.05 -10.41
CA ARG A 139 -12.17 -9.32 -10.62
C ARG A 139 -13.05 -8.92 -9.42
N ARG A 140 -12.47 -8.82 -8.23
CA ARG A 140 -13.19 -8.52 -6.97
C ARG A 140 -12.74 -7.21 -6.37
N PHE A 141 -12.21 -6.32 -7.21
CA PHE A 141 -11.72 -5.01 -6.81
C PHE A 141 -12.67 -4.27 -5.87
N TYR A 142 -13.98 -4.33 -6.14
CA TYR A 142 -15.01 -3.66 -5.33
C TYR A 142 -15.39 -4.40 -4.03
N ASP A 143 -14.98 -5.67 -3.86
CA ASP A 143 -15.36 -6.51 -2.72
C ASP A 143 -14.31 -6.52 -1.59
N HIS A 144 -13.10 -6.03 -1.84
CA HIS A 144 -12.01 -6.04 -0.86
C HIS A 144 -11.45 -4.65 -0.59
N TRP A 145 -10.63 -4.49 0.45
CA TRP A 145 -10.08 -3.20 0.87
C TRP A 145 -8.56 -3.18 0.66
N GLY A 146 -8.11 -2.88 -0.56
CA GLY A 146 -6.70 -2.77 -0.91
C GLY A 146 -5.97 -4.08 -1.13
N ILE A 147 -6.27 -5.14 -0.39
CA ILE A 147 -5.65 -6.46 -0.54
C ILE A 147 -6.77 -7.47 -0.75
N ASP A 148 -6.54 -8.44 -1.65
CA ASP A 148 -7.47 -9.56 -1.88
C ASP A 148 -6.90 -10.88 -1.34
N PRO A 149 -7.12 -11.24 -0.05
CA PRO A 149 -6.60 -12.47 0.53
C PRO A 149 -7.05 -13.73 -0.22
N ILE A 150 -8.31 -13.78 -0.65
CA ILE A 150 -8.86 -14.94 -1.36
C ILE A 150 -8.24 -15.02 -2.77
N GLY A 151 -7.99 -13.88 -3.42
CA GLY A 151 -7.42 -13.82 -4.77
C GLY A 151 -5.94 -14.17 -4.76
N THR A 152 -5.21 -13.65 -3.77
CA THR A 152 -3.83 -14.01 -3.48
C THR A 152 -3.71 -15.51 -3.17
N PHE A 153 -4.55 -16.06 -2.30
CA PHE A 153 -4.51 -17.49 -1.97
C PHE A 153 -4.80 -18.38 -3.18
N ARG A 154 -5.85 -18.05 -3.96
CA ARG A 154 -6.14 -18.74 -5.22
C ARG A 154 -4.94 -18.71 -6.17
N ALA A 155 -4.32 -17.54 -6.36
CA ALA A 155 -3.16 -17.40 -7.24
C ALA A 155 -1.97 -18.23 -6.74
N LEU A 156 -1.74 -18.30 -5.44
CA LEU A 156 -0.71 -19.17 -4.84
C LEU A 156 -0.95 -20.65 -5.15
N VAL A 157 -2.19 -21.14 -4.96
CA VAL A 157 -2.53 -22.54 -5.25
C VAL A 157 -2.35 -22.85 -6.74
N VAL A 158 -2.85 -21.99 -7.62
CA VAL A 158 -2.73 -22.17 -9.08
C VAL A 158 -1.26 -22.16 -9.53
N ASN A 159 -0.45 -21.23 -9.02
CA ASN A 159 0.95 -21.13 -9.39
C ASN A 159 1.79 -22.31 -8.85
N ALA A 160 1.45 -22.84 -7.67
CA ALA A 160 2.09 -24.03 -7.11
C ALA A 160 1.80 -25.28 -7.95
N GLN A 161 0.59 -25.39 -8.51
CA GLN A 161 0.20 -26.50 -9.39
C GLN A 161 0.74 -26.35 -10.82
N GLY A 162 0.90 -25.11 -11.30
CA GLY A 162 1.27 -24.80 -12.69
C GLY A 162 2.77 -24.78 -13.00
N GLY A 163 3.65 -25.10 -12.03
CA GLY A 163 5.11 -25.09 -12.24
C GLY A 163 5.71 -23.70 -12.54
N GLY A 164 4.96 -22.62 -12.27
CA GLY A 164 5.37 -21.25 -12.58
C GLY A 164 4.31 -20.21 -12.21
N VAL A 165 4.61 -18.93 -12.38
CA VAL A 165 3.68 -17.82 -12.12
C VAL A 165 2.73 -17.68 -13.31
N VAL A 166 1.52 -18.24 -13.18
CA VAL A 166 0.45 -18.18 -14.18
C VAL A 166 -0.49 -17.00 -13.90
N GLN A 167 -0.85 -16.82 -12.63
CA GLN A 167 -1.81 -15.82 -12.17
C GLN A 167 -1.17 -14.78 -11.22
N GLY A 168 -1.50 -13.52 -11.44
CA GLY A 168 -1.18 -12.42 -10.53
C GLY A 168 -2.04 -12.49 -9.26
N GLY A 169 -1.41 -12.32 -8.10
CA GLY A 169 -2.10 -12.32 -6.80
C GLY A 169 -2.24 -10.95 -6.16
N SER A 170 -1.91 -9.86 -6.87
CA SER A 170 -1.97 -8.49 -6.33
C SER A 170 -3.20 -7.76 -6.85
N SER A 171 -3.84 -6.98 -5.99
CA SER A 171 -5.00 -6.15 -6.37
C SER A 171 -4.61 -4.96 -7.23
N ILE A 172 -5.59 -4.31 -7.86
CA ILE A 172 -5.39 -3.04 -8.57
C ILE A 172 -4.80 -1.97 -7.63
N THR A 173 -5.30 -1.88 -6.40
CA THR A 173 -4.80 -0.90 -5.41
C THR A 173 -3.34 -1.14 -5.03
N GLN A 174 -2.93 -2.40 -4.87
CA GLN A 174 -1.53 -2.76 -4.64
C GLN A 174 -0.64 -2.39 -5.82
N GLN A 175 -1.11 -2.63 -7.04
CA GLN A 175 -0.39 -2.25 -8.23
C GLN A 175 -0.27 -0.73 -8.37
N LEU A 176 -1.34 0.01 -8.07
CA LEU A 176 -1.32 1.46 -8.04
C LEU A 176 -0.32 1.98 -6.99
N ALA A 177 -0.37 1.47 -5.75
CA ALA A 177 0.56 1.82 -4.69
C ALA A 177 2.03 1.60 -5.10
N LYS A 178 2.31 0.44 -5.73
CA LYS A 178 3.63 0.14 -6.27
C LYS A 178 4.06 1.17 -7.31
N ASN A 179 3.17 1.52 -8.24
CA ASN A 179 3.51 2.43 -9.35
C ASN A 179 3.68 3.88 -8.88
N LEU A 180 2.94 4.33 -7.86
CA LEU A 180 2.99 5.70 -7.37
C LEU A 180 4.16 5.96 -6.42
N PHE A 181 4.45 5.04 -5.51
CA PHE A 181 5.31 5.32 -4.35
C PHE A 181 6.59 4.50 -4.32
N LEU A 182 6.67 3.39 -5.06
CA LEU A 182 7.73 2.40 -4.88
C LEU A 182 8.58 2.24 -6.14
N THR A 183 9.83 1.87 -5.92
CA THR A 183 10.76 1.50 -7.00
C THR A 183 10.48 0.07 -7.49
N ASN A 184 11.03 -0.26 -8.67
CA ASN A 184 10.90 -1.59 -9.28
C ASN A 184 11.74 -2.70 -8.62
N GLU A 185 12.38 -2.43 -7.47
CA GLU A 185 13.13 -3.43 -6.71
C GLU A 185 12.25 -4.65 -6.37
N ARG A 186 12.80 -5.85 -6.20
CA ARG A 186 12.02 -7.02 -5.77
C ARG A 186 12.49 -7.51 -4.41
N SER A 187 11.87 -6.99 -3.34
CA SER A 187 12.14 -7.40 -1.96
C SER A 187 10.83 -7.63 -1.18
N LEU A 188 10.91 -8.44 -0.11
CA LEU A 188 9.78 -8.66 0.80
C LEU A 188 9.39 -7.37 1.53
N GLU A 189 10.38 -6.57 1.94
CA GLU A 189 10.15 -5.26 2.56
C GLU A 189 9.34 -4.34 1.64
N ARG A 190 9.71 -4.23 0.35
CA ARG A 190 8.93 -3.45 -0.62
C ARG A 190 7.49 -3.99 -0.72
N LYS A 191 7.30 -5.31 -0.74
CA LYS A 191 5.95 -5.89 -0.83
C LYS A 191 5.10 -5.60 0.41
N ILE A 192 5.71 -5.54 1.59
CA ILE A 192 5.06 -5.11 2.83
C ILE A 192 4.65 -3.63 2.71
N LYS A 193 5.56 -2.75 2.28
CA LYS A 193 5.25 -1.32 2.05
C LYS A 193 4.09 -1.16 1.06
N GLU A 194 4.10 -1.92 -0.04
CA GLU A 194 3.03 -1.93 -1.05
C GLU A 194 1.67 -2.27 -0.44
N ALA A 195 1.61 -3.27 0.44
CA ALA A 195 0.38 -3.67 1.13
C ALA A 195 -0.16 -2.56 2.04
N PHE A 196 0.71 -1.90 2.82
CA PHE A 196 0.31 -0.79 3.69
C PHE A 196 -0.13 0.44 2.90
N LEU A 197 0.60 0.81 1.84
CA LEU A 197 0.23 1.92 0.95
C LEU A 197 -1.09 1.64 0.23
N ALA A 198 -1.37 0.40 -0.17
CA ALA A 198 -2.65 0.04 -0.77
C ALA A 198 -3.80 0.25 0.23
N ILE A 199 -3.64 -0.19 1.47
CA ILE A 199 -4.63 0.04 2.52
C ILE A 199 -4.79 1.55 2.77
N TRP A 200 -3.70 2.31 2.83
CA TRP A 200 -3.72 3.75 2.99
C TRP A 200 -4.49 4.45 1.86
N LEU A 201 -4.26 4.07 0.59
CA LEU A 201 -5.00 4.61 -0.55
C LEU A 201 -6.52 4.40 -0.39
N GLU A 202 -6.93 3.22 0.07
CA GLU A 202 -8.36 2.87 0.25
C GLU A 202 -9.02 3.62 1.42
N PHE A 203 -8.23 4.15 2.35
CA PHE A 203 -8.76 5.04 3.38
C PHE A 203 -8.94 6.48 2.90
N HIS A 204 -8.23 6.90 1.85
CA HIS A 204 -8.22 8.29 1.39
C HIS A 204 -8.98 8.50 0.08
N LEU A 205 -9.19 7.43 -0.69
CA LEU A 205 -9.81 7.46 -2.01
C LEU A 205 -10.92 6.43 -2.07
N THR A 206 -11.97 6.76 -2.80
CA THR A 206 -13.03 5.82 -3.19
C THR A 206 -12.51 4.81 -4.21
N LYS A 207 -13.24 3.68 -4.34
CA LYS A 207 -12.92 2.65 -5.34
C LYS A 207 -12.84 3.20 -6.76
N ASP A 208 -13.76 4.09 -7.12
CA ASP A 208 -13.80 4.68 -8.45
C ASP A 208 -12.63 5.62 -8.69
N GLU A 209 -12.20 6.39 -7.68
CA GLU A 209 -10.99 7.22 -7.77
C GLU A 209 -9.73 6.38 -7.91
N ILE A 210 -9.61 5.29 -7.15
CA ILE A 210 -8.47 4.35 -7.25
C ILE A 210 -8.42 3.72 -8.64
N LEU A 211 -9.55 3.23 -9.13
CA LEU A 211 -9.64 2.61 -10.46
C LEU A 211 -9.31 3.63 -11.55
N LYS A 212 -9.84 4.85 -11.45
CA LYS A 212 -9.54 5.92 -12.38
C LYS A 212 -8.05 6.25 -12.42
N LEU A 213 -7.44 6.49 -11.26
CA LEU A 213 -6.00 6.75 -11.15
C LEU A 213 -5.16 5.60 -11.69
N TYR A 214 -5.59 4.35 -11.50
CA TYR A 214 -4.94 3.20 -12.08
C TYR A 214 -5.00 3.23 -13.62
N LEU A 215 -6.18 3.45 -14.19
CA LEU A 215 -6.37 3.55 -15.64
C LEU A 215 -5.63 4.74 -16.26
N ASP A 216 -5.38 5.81 -15.50
CA ASP A 216 -4.63 6.98 -15.99
C ASP A 216 -3.12 6.82 -15.93
N ARG A 217 -2.61 5.97 -15.03
CA ARG A 217 -1.18 5.98 -14.69
C ARG A 217 -0.45 4.69 -15.00
N ALA A 218 -1.17 3.59 -15.17
CA ALA A 218 -0.57 2.32 -15.50
C ALA A 218 0.25 2.44 -16.80
N TYR A 219 1.50 1.97 -16.76
CA TYR A 219 2.34 1.94 -17.96
C TYR A 219 1.82 0.89 -18.94
N MET A 220 1.59 1.27 -20.19
CA MET A 220 0.97 0.42 -21.22
C MET A 220 1.91 0.15 -22.41
N GLY A 221 3.21 0.41 -22.25
CA GLY A 221 4.21 0.16 -23.30
C GLY A 221 4.35 1.31 -24.29
N GLY A 222 5.44 1.33 -25.07
CA GLY A 222 5.66 2.36 -26.09
C GLY A 222 5.81 3.80 -25.56
N GLY A 223 6.05 3.97 -24.24
CA GLY A 223 6.03 5.27 -23.58
C GLY A 223 4.64 5.79 -23.21
N ALA A 224 3.57 5.02 -23.51
CA ALA A 224 2.22 5.38 -23.14
C ALA A 224 1.93 5.05 -21.66
N HIS A 225 1.46 6.05 -20.92
CA HIS A 225 0.98 5.90 -19.55
C HIS A 225 -0.51 6.22 -19.52
N GLY A 226 -1.29 5.25 -19.05
CA GLY A 226 -2.73 5.31 -19.00
C GLY A 226 -3.45 4.92 -20.30
N VAL A 227 -4.72 4.58 -20.15
CA VAL A 227 -5.59 4.06 -21.22
C VAL A 227 -5.81 5.10 -22.31
N VAL A 228 -5.93 6.39 -21.96
CA VAL A 228 -6.12 7.47 -22.94
C VAL A 228 -4.92 7.57 -23.87
N ALA A 229 -3.71 7.66 -23.31
CA ALA A 229 -2.48 7.70 -24.10
C ALA A 229 -2.28 6.42 -24.91
N ALA A 230 -2.63 5.26 -24.34
CA ALA A 230 -2.51 3.98 -25.03
C ALA A 230 -3.51 3.86 -26.19
N ALA A 231 -4.74 4.35 -26.04
CA ALA A 231 -5.74 4.33 -27.11
C ALA A 231 -5.28 5.15 -28.32
N GLU A 232 -4.75 6.35 -28.07
CA GLU A 232 -4.19 7.20 -29.12
C GLU A 232 -2.93 6.56 -29.74
N TYR A 233 -2.03 6.04 -28.92
CA TYR A 233 -0.77 5.44 -29.40
C TYR A 233 -0.98 4.18 -30.25
N TYR A 234 -1.88 3.29 -29.84
CA TYR A 234 -2.09 2.00 -30.52
C TYR A 234 -3.14 2.04 -31.62
N PHE A 235 -4.15 2.92 -31.51
CA PHE A 235 -5.31 2.92 -32.40
C PHE A 235 -5.58 4.29 -33.05
N GLY A 236 -4.89 5.36 -32.64
CA GLY A 236 -5.07 6.71 -33.18
C GLY A 236 -6.49 7.24 -32.95
N LYS A 237 -7.10 6.93 -31.80
CA LYS A 237 -8.47 7.35 -31.50
C LYS A 237 -8.73 7.62 -30.01
N PRO A 238 -9.81 8.38 -29.70
CA PRO A 238 -10.21 8.66 -28.34
C PRO A 238 -10.54 7.38 -27.55
N ALA A 239 -10.19 7.35 -26.25
CA ALA A 239 -10.49 6.19 -25.39
C ALA A 239 -12.00 5.91 -25.24
N LYS A 240 -12.85 6.93 -25.39
CA LYS A 240 -14.32 6.83 -25.45
C LYS A 240 -14.81 5.96 -26.62
N GLU A 241 -14.00 5.78 -27.65
CA GLU A 241 -14.34 5.09 -28.90
C GLU A 241 -13.61 3.75 -29.06
N LEU A 242 -12.93 3.27 -28.01
CA LEU A 242 -12.38 1.91 -28.00
C LEU A 242 -13.50 0.91 -28.30
N THR A 243 -13.21 -0.23 -28.90
CA THR A 243 -14.14 -1.34 -29.06
C THR A 243 -13.86 -2.40 -28.00
N LEU A 244 -14.76 -3.38 -27.85
CA LEU A 244 -14.53 -4.52 -26.94
C LEU A 244 -13.18 -5.21 -27.19
N ALA A 245 -12.82 -5.44 -28.46
CA ALA A 245 -11.57 -6.12 -28.82
C ALA A 245 -10.34 -5.27 -28.45
N GLU A 246 -10.37 -3.97 -28.73
CA GLU A 246 -9.26 -3.07 -28.41
C GLU A 246 -9.12 -2.87 -26.90
N SER A 247 -10.23 -2.78 -26.17
CA SER A 247 -10.23 -2.75 -24.71
C SER A 247 -9.69 -4.04 -24.09
N ALA A 248 -10.04 -5.20 -24.65
CA ALA A 248 -9.47 -6.47 -24.20
C ALA A 248 -7.95 -6.51 -24.45
N MET A 249 -7.49 -6.02 -25.61
CA MET A 249 -6.06 -5.93 -25.92
C MET A 249 -5.34 -4.98 -24.95
N LEU A 250 -5.88 -3.78 -24.71
CA LEU A 250 -5.33 -2.84 -23.74
C LEU A 250 -5.29 -3.40 -22.32
N ALA A 251 -6.34 -4.13 -21.89
CA ALA A 251 -6.37 -4.77 -20.59
C ALA A 251 -5.26 -5.84 -20.45
N GLY A 252 -4.93 -6.55 -21.53
CA GLY A 252 -3.80 -7.48 -21.56
C GLY A 252 -2.44 -6.81 -21.30
N LEU A 253 -2.30 -5.53 -21.65
CA LEU A 253 -1.06 -4.78 -21.48
C LEU A 253 -0.71 -4.53 -20.01
N PHE A 254 -1.68 -4.44 -19.10
CA PHE A 254 -1.42 -4.22 -17.68
C PHE A 254 -0.47 -5.28 -17.09
N LYS A 255 -0.62 -6.54 -17.52
CA LYS A 255 0.21 -7.66 -17.07
C LYS A 255 1.66 -7.58 -17.56
N ALA A 256 1.87 -7.27 -18.83
CA ALA A 256 3.20 -7.23 -19.43
C ALA A 256 3.30 -6.22 -20.59
N PRO A 257 3.39 -4.92 -20.29
CA PRO A 257 3.24 -3.85 -21.27
C PRO A 257 4.23 -3.92 -22.43
N THR A 258 5.47 -4.31 -22.14
CA THR A 258 6.54 -4.41 -23.15
C THR A 258 6.48 -5.72 -23.94
N LYS A 259 5.93 -6.79 -23.34
CA LYS A 259 5.92 -8.13 -23.97
C LYS A 259 4.71 -8.32 -24.88
N TYR A 260 3.57 -7.75 -24.49
CA TYR A 260 2.30 -7.86 -25.20
C TYR A 260 1.97 -6.62 -26.04
N ALA A 261 2.90 -5.67 -26.12
CA ALA A 261 2.74 -4.50 -26.98
C ALA A 261 2.45 -4.93 -28.44
N PRO A 262 1.32 -4.51 -29.05
CA PRO A 262 0.91 -4.96 -30.38
C PRO A 262 1.92 -4.65 -31.49
N HIS A 263 2.66 -3.54 -31.33
CA HIS A 263 3.74 -3.14 -32.24
C HIS A 263 5.00 -4.01 -32.13
N VAL A 264 5.15 -4.77 -31.05
CA VAL A 264 6.27 -5.69 -30.83
C VAL A 264 5.87 -7.13 -31.18
N ASN A 265 4.69 -7.57 -30.74
CA ASN A 265 4.25 -8.96 -30.91
C ASN A 265 2.72 -9.09 -30.96
N LEU A 266 2.14 -8.81 -32.14
CA LEU A 266 0.69 -8.89 -32.36
C LEU A 266 0.08 -10.28 -32.03
N PRO A 267 0.72 -11.43 -32.34
CA PRO A 267 0.20 -12.73 -31.92
C PRO A 267 0.13 -12.96 -30.40
N ALA A 268 0.92 -12.23 -29.62
CA ALA A 268 0.95 -12.35 -28.16
C ALA A 268 0.10 -11.28 -27.44
N ALA A 269 -0.36 -10.26 -28.19
CA ALA A 269 -1.26 -9.22 -27.74
C ALA A 269 -2.72 -9.70 -27.74
#